data_AF-A0AB38AK54-F1
#
_entry.id   AF-A0AB38AK54-F1
#
_cell.length_a   1.000
_cell.length_b   1.000
_cell.length_c   1.000
_cell.angle_alpha   90.00
_cell.angle_beta   90.00
_cell.angle_gamma   90.00
#
_symmetry.space_group_name_H-M   'P 1'
#
loop_
_entity.id
_entity.type
_entity.pdbx_description
1 polymer ?
#
loop_
_entity_poly.entity_id
_entity_poly.type
_entity_poly.pdbx_seq_one_letter_code
_entity_poly.pdbx_strand_id
1 'polypeptide(L)'
;MGTVLPVQATRDHRAANRTVTEWARRHAAELRGLAGQITALTDLPAAARAPLDNLNRALAGNDPATLMEPLLTAEPYLQQCRPDLAARITALGEHAAQLRQASHDKRSNP
;
A
#
# COMPACT_ATOMS: atom_id res chain seq x y z
N MET A 1 0.84 -34.76 24.76
CA MET A 1 1.35 -34.63 23.39
C MET A 1 0.69 -33.41 22.77
N GLY A 2 1.24 -32.23 23.05
CA GLY A 2 0.64 -30.94 22.66
C GLY A 2 1.14 -30.52 21.28
N THR A 3 0.23 -30.42 20.33
CA THR A 3 0.45 -29.81 19.01
C THR A 3 0.63 -28.31 19.20
N VAL A 4 1.88 -27.84 19.17
CA VAL A 4 2.20 -26.40 19.09
C VAL A 4 2.35 -26.03 17.61
N LEU A 5 1.25 -25.71 16.94
CA LEU A 5 1.23 -25.02 15.65
C LEU A 5 0.30 -23.81 15.84
N PRO A 6 0.82 -22.56 15.94
CA PRO A 6 0.87 -21.69 14.75
C PRO A 6 1.91 -20.53 14.82
N VAL A 7 3.11 -20.71 15.40
CA VAL A 7 4.10 -19.59 15.45
C VAL A 7 4.68 -19.27 14.05
N GLN A 8 4.71 -20.24 13.14
CA GLN A 8 5.24 -20.06 11.80
C GLN A 8 4.39 -19.06 10.99
N ALA A 9 3.06 -19.22 11.00
CA ALA A 9 2.12 -18.35 10.28
C ALA A 9 2.28 -16.86 10.67
N THR A 10 2.44 -16.58 11.96
CA THR A 10 2.63 -15.22 12.47
C THR A 10 4.03 -14.66 12.16
N ARG A 11 5.07 -15.51 12.08
CA ARG A 11 6.42 -15.08 11.70
C ARG A 11 6.53 -14.80 10.21
N ASP A 12 5.87 -15.60 9.39
CA ASP A 12 5.84 -15.43 7.93
C ASP A 12 5.06 -14.17 7.55
N HIS A 13 3.95 -13.90 8.24
CA HIS A 13 3.21 -12.65 8.07
C HIS A 13 4.07 -11.41 8.40
N ARG A 14 4.85 -11.44 9.48
CA ARG A 14 5.76 -10.34 9.85
C ARG A 14 6.90 -10.15 8.86
N ALA A 15 7.46 -11.24 8.33
CA ALA A 15 8.52 -11.16 7.33
C ALA A 15 8.01 -10.56 6.01
N ALA A 16 6.85 -11.02 5.51
CA ALA A 16 6.24 -10.47 4.30
C ALA A 16 5.88 -8.99 4.47
N ASN A 17 5.37 -8.59 5.65
CA ASN A 17 5.07 -7.19 5.94
C ASN A 17 6.34 -6.32 5.98
N ARG A 18 7.46 -6.88 6.45
CA ARG A 18 8.77 -6.20 6.45
C ARG A 18 9.26 -5.95 5.02
N THR A 19 9.18 -6.92 4.12
CA THR A 19 9.57 -6.75 2.71
C THR A 19 8.83 -5.59 2.06
N VAL A 20 7.51 -5.50 2.27
CA VAL A 20 6.68 -4.41 1.74
C VAL A 20 7.04 -3.08 2.38
N THR A 21 7.27 -3.05 3.70
CA THR A 21 7.66 -1.83 4.42
C THR A 21 8.99 -1.29 3.90
N GLU A 22 9.99 -2.16 3.71
CA GLU A 22 11.30 -1.77 3.18
C GLU A 22 11.21 -1.31 1.73
N TRP A 23 10.39 -1.97 0.90
CA TRP A 23 10.13 -1.52 -0.45
C TRP A 23 9.44 -0.15 -0.48
N ALA A 24 8.38 0.07 0.32
CA ALA A 24 7.68 1.35 0.37
C ALA A 24 8.61 2.48 0.83
N ARG A 25 9.52 2.21 1.77
CA ARG A 25 10.57 3.15 2.19
C ARG A 25 11.56 3.47 1.09
N ARG A 26 11.92 2.51 0.23
CA ARG A 26 12.75 2.75 -0.96
C ARG A 26 12.00 3.52 -2.05
N HIS A 27 10.69 3.37 -2.15
CA HIS A 27 9.81 4.06 -3.11
C HIS A 27 9.15 5.33 -2.54
N ALA A 28 9.72 5.89 -1.48
CA ALA A 28 9.15 7.00 -0.73
C ALA A 28 8.79 8.24 -1.57
N ALA A 29 9.66 8.60 -2.52
CA ALA A 29 9.44 9.77 -3.39
C ALA A 29 8.25 9.57 -4.33
N GLU A 30 8.09 8.36 -4.88
CA GLU A 30 6.96 8.02 -5.74
C GLU A 30 5.65 8.03 -4.97
N LEU A 31 5.61 7.42 -3.78
CA LEU A 31 4.43 7.39 -2.92
C LEU A 31 3.98 8.80 -2.52
N ARG A 32 4.92 9.65 -2.10
CA ARG A 32 4.63 11.05 -1.75
C ARG A 32 4.21 11.88 -2.97
N GLY A 33 4.82 11.64 -4.12
CA GLY A 33 4.45 12.31 -5.37
C GLY A 33 3.04 11.96 -5.83
N LEU A 34 2.64 10.69 -5.76
CA LEU A 34 1.28 10.26 -6.05
C LEU A 34 0.27 10.87 -5.05
N ALA A 35 0.59 10.79 -3.76
CA ALA A 35 -0.27 11.34 -2.73
C ALA A 35 -0.48 12.86 -2.91
N GLY A 36 0.59 13.61 -3.18
CA GLY A 36 0.51 15.05 -3.46
C GLY A 36 -0.37 15.37 -4.66
N GLN A 37 -0.23 14.64 -5.77
CA GLN A 37 -1.06 14.80 -6.97
C GLN A 37 -2.54 14.57 -6.66
N ILE A 38 -2.87 13.52 -5.91
CA ILE A 38 -4.25 13.17 -5.54
C ILE A 38 -4.86 14.24 -4.62
N THR A 39 -4.11 14.73 -3.63
CA THR A 39 -4.59 15.77 -2.70
C THR A 39 -4.79 17.13 -3.35
N ALA A 40 -4.15 17.37 -4.51
CA ALA A 40 -4.35 18.57 -5.31
C ALA A 40 -5.61 18.51 -6.21
N LEU A 41 -6.25 17.35 -6.33
CA LEU A 41 -7.49 17.21 -7.11
C LEU A 41 -8.65 17.88 -6.38
N THR A 42 -9.30 18.83 -7.03
CA THR A 42 -10.44 19.58 -6.49
C THR A 42 -11.79 19.05 -6.97
N ASP A 43 -11.77 18.15 -7.96
CA ASP A 43 -12.90 17.65 -8.74
C ASP A 43 -13.37 16.25 -8.33
N LEU A 44 -12.95 15.77 -7.15
CA LEU A 44 -13.33 14.45 -6.64
C LEU A 44 -14.74 14.44 -6.01
N PRO A 45 -15.47 13.31 -6.13
CA PRO A 45 -16.79 13.18 -5.53
C PRO A 45 -16.72 13.29 -4.00
N ALA A 46 -17.81 13.74 -3.37
CA ALA A 46 -17.87 13.90 -1.91
C ALA A 46 -17.55 12.61 -1.13
N ALA A 47 -17.82 11.44 -1.72
CA ALA A 47 -17.46 10.14 -1.16
C ALA A 47 -15.93 9.91 -1.00
N ALA A 48 -15.11 10.64 -1.77
CA ALA A 48 -13.65 10.58 -1.67
C ALA A 48 -13.08 11.40 -0.51
N ARG A 49 -13.90 12.18 0.21
CA ARG A 49 -13.43 13.10 1.27
C ARG A 49 -12.70 12.36 2.39
N ALA A 50 -13.30 11.30 2.94
CA ALA A 50 -12.70 10.53 4.02
C ALA A 50 -11.39 9.81 3.60
N PRO A 51 -11.33 9.14 2.44
CA PRO A 51 -10.06 8.65 1.88
C PRO A 51 -8.99 9.73 1.72
N LEU A 52 -9.35 10.92 1.22
CA LEU A 52 -8.42 12.05 1.07
C LEU A 52 -7.91 12.57 2.43
N ASP A 53 -8.76 12.63 3.44
CA ASP A 53 -8.35 13.04 4.79
C ASP A 53 -7.37 12.02 5.41
N ASN A 54 -7.60 10.73 5.19
CA ASN A 54 -6.66 9.68 5.60
C ASN A 54 -5.32 9.79 4.84
N LEU A 55 -5.37 10.07 3.54
CA LEU A 55 -4.17 10.27 2.72
C LEU A 55 -3.38 11.51 3.17
N ASN A 56 -4.07 12.62 3.47
CA ASN A 56 -3.46 13.83 4.05
C ASN A 56 -2.81 13.55 5.41
N ARG A 57 -3.48 12.78 6.28
CA ARG A 57 -2.92 12.38 7.57
C ARG A 57 -1.66 11.52 7.41
N ALA A 58 -1.67 10.59 6.46
CA ALA A 58 -0.52 9.74 6.18
C ALA A 58 0.65 10.54 5.58
N LEU A 59 0.37 11.54 4.73
CA LEU A 59 1.36 12.48 4.20
C LEU A 59 2.05 13.32 5.28
N ALA A 60 1.31 13.72 6.31
CA ALA A 60 1.87 14.40 7.48
C ALA A 60 2.75 13.47 8.35
N GLY A 61 2.67 12.16 8.14
CA GLY A 61 3.48 11.15 8.80
C GLY A 61 4.90 11.04 8.25
N ASN A 62 5.80 10.46 9.06
CA ASN A 62 7.21 10.29 8.68
C ASN A 62 7.47 9.00 7.88
N ASP A 63 6.69 7.94 8.10
CA ASP A 63 6.92 6.66 7.44
C ASP A 63 6.15 6.56 6.11
N PRO A 64 6.82 6.54 4.95
CA PRO A 64 6.14 6.42 3.65
C PRO A 64 5.39 5.10 3.49
N ALA A 65 5.69 4.05 4.28
CA ALA A 65 4.95 2.80 4.23
C ALA A 65 3.48 2.97 4.64
N THR A 66 3.14 4.00 5.41
CA THR A 66 1.74 4.29 5.80
C THR A 66 0.93 4.92 4.66
N LEU A 67 1.57 5.39 3.58
CA LEU A 67 0.88 5.98 2.42
C LEU A 67 0.20 4.94 1.54
N MET A 68 0.67 3.69 1.58
CA MET A 68 0.18 2.63 0.72
C MET A 68 -1.30 2.34 0.90
N GLU A 69 -1.76 2.19 2.13
CA GLU A 69 -3.17 1.84 2.40
C GLU A 69 -4.11 2.98 1.98
N PRO A 70 -3.88 4.25 2.37
CA PRO A 70 -4.69 5.38 1.90
C PRO A 70 -4.68 5.57 0.38
N LEU A 71 -3.55 5.32 -0.30
CA LEU A 71 -3.48 5.37 -1.76
C LEU A 71 -4.40 4.32 -2.40
N LEU A 72 -4.34 3.07 -1.93
CA LEU A 72 -5.18 1.98 -2.43
C LEU A 72 -6.67 2.22 -2.15
N THR A 73 -7.00 2.80 -0.99
CA THR A 73 -8.38 3.19 -0.66
C THR A 73 -8.91 4.34 -1.53
N ALA A 74 -8.03 5.22 -2.01
CA ALA A 74 -8.42 6.33 -2.89
C ALA A 74 -8.65 5.89 -4.36
N GLU A 75 -8.03 4.79 -4.80
CA GLU A 75 -8.03 4.31 -6.20
C GLU A 75 -9.43 4.23 -6.84
N PRO A 76 -10.48 3.67 -6.19
CA PRO A 76 -11.78 3.51 -6.83
C PRO A 76 -12.45 4.85 -7.18
N TYR A 77 -12.13 5.91 -6.43
CA TYR A 77 -12.67 7.25 -6.68
C TYR A 77 -11.94 7.98 -7.82
N LEU A 78 -10.73 7.53 -8.17
CA LEU A 78 -9.95 8.07 -9.27
C LEU A 78 -10.34 7.47 -10.61
N GLN A 79 -10.94 6.28 -10.65
CA GLN A 79 -11.26 5.57 -11.90
C GLN A 79 -12.09 6.42 -12.88
N GLN A 80 -12.98 7.27 -12.38
CA GLN A 80 -13.86 8.09 -13.22
C GLN A 80 -13.23 9.43 -13.63
N CYS A 81 -12.38 10.03 -12.79
CA CYS A 81 -11.84 11.37 -13.03
C CYS A 81 -10.39 11.34 -13.56
N ARG A 82 -9.59 10.38 -13.10
CA ARG A 82 -8.14 10.25 -13.35
C ARG A 82 -7.74 8.76 -13.48
N PRO A 83 -8.17 8.08 -14.56
CA PRO A 83 -7.90 6.66 -14.74
C PRO A 83 -6.39 6.35 -14.85
N ASP A 84 -5.58 7.30 -15.29
CA ASP A 84 -4.12 7.20 -15.32
C ASP A 84 -3.51 7.05 -13.91
N LEU A 85 -3.97 7.85 -12.95
CA LEU A 85 -3.53 7.75 -11.55
C LEU A 85 -4.05 6.47 -10.90
N ALA A 86 -5.30 6.09 -11.18
CA ALA A 86 -5.89 4.85 -10.68
C ALA A 86 -5.07 3.63 -11.13
N ALA A 87 -4.76 3.52 -12.42
CA ALA A 87 -3.94 2.44 -12.97
C ALA A 87 -2.54 2.38 -12.34
N ARG A 88 -1.93 3.54 -12.09
CA ARG A 88 -0.60 3.61 -11.45
C ARG A 88 -0.64 3.16 -9.99
N ILE A 89 -1.68 3.49 -9.23
CA ILE A 89 -1.88 2.99 -7.86
C ILE A 89 -2.10 1.48 -7.87
N THR A 90 -2.92 0.96 -8.78
CA THR A 90 -3.18 -0.47 -8.93
C THR A 90 -1.89 -1.24 -9.22
N ALA A 91 -1.09 -0.80 -10.20
CA ALA A 91 0.19 -1.42 -10.51
C ALA A 91 1.16 -1.43 -9.31
N LEU A 92 1.13 -0.37 -8.51
CA LEU A 92 1.94 -0.25 -7.30
C LEU A 92 1.48 -1.22 -6.20
N GLY A 93 0.16 -1.39 -6.04
CA GLY A 93 -0.44 -2.39 -5.14
C GLY A 93 -0.15 -3.82 -5.55
N GLU A 94 -0.23 -4.12 -6.85
CA GLU A 94 0.11 -5.43 -7.43
C GLU A 94 1.58 -5.77 -7.19
N HIS A 95 2.50 -4.84 -7.44
CA HIS A 95 3.92 -5.05 -7.18
C HIS A 95 4.17 -5.33 -5.69
N ALA A 96 3.53 -4.58 -4.77
CA ALA A 96 3.65 -4.85 -3.35
C ALA A 96 3.08 -6.23 -2.96
N ALA A 97 1.98 -6.67 -3.58
CA ALA A 97 1.43 -8.01 -3.39
C ALA A 97 2.38 -9.11 -3.90
N GLN A 98 2.98 -8.92 -5.07
CA GLN A 98 3.97 -9.83 -5.64
C GLN A 98 5.21 -9.96 -4.73
N LEU A 99 5.68 -8.87 -4.13
CA LEU A 99 6.80 -8.91 -3.17
C LEU A 99 6.47 -9.73 -1.91
N ARG A 100 5.22 -9.64 -1.42
CA ARG A 100 4.74 -10.51 -0.33
C ARG A 100 4.76 -11.97 -0.74
N GLN A 101 4.24 -12.27 -1.93
CA GLN A 101 4.15 -13.62 -2.46
C GLN A 101 5.54 -14.24 -2.69
N ALA A 102 6.46 -13.51 -3.35
CA ALA A 102 7.83 -13.98 -3.58
C ALA A 102 8.59 -14.25 -2.26
N SER A 103 8.33 -13.45 -1.22
CA SER A 103 8.89 -13.68 0.12
C SER A 103 8.34 -14.95 0.77
N HIS A 104 7.08 -15.28 0.50
CA HIS A 104 6.44 -16.52 0.96
C HIS A 104 6.96 -17.74 0.19
N ASP A 105 7.02 -17.66 -1.14
CA ASP A 105 7.43 -18.76 -2.02
C ASP A 105 8.90 -19.18 -1.79
N LYS A 106 9.81 -18.21 -1.61
CA LYS A 106 11.22 -18.49 -1.29
C LYS A 106 11.39 -19.32 0.00
N ARG A 107 10.40 -19.29 0.89
CA ARG A 107 10.43 -20.06 2.14
C ARG A 107 9.68 -21.39 2.02
N SER A 108 8.64 -21.47 1.20
CA SER A 108 7.90 -22.70 0.95
C SER A 108 8.67 -23.69 0.06
N ASN A 109 9.66 -23.21 -0.70
CA ASN A 109 10.57 -24.04 -1.50
C ASN A 109 11.96 -24.14 -0.81
N PRO A 110 12.20 -25.15 0.05
CA PRO A 110 13.51 -25.41 0.65
C PRO A 110 14.53 -25.99 -0.35
#